data_AF-A0A4Q3XKD7-F1
#
_entry.id   AF-A0A4Q3XKD7-F1
#
_cell.length_a   1.000
_cell.length_b   1.000
_cell.length_c   1.000
_cell.angle_alpha   90.00
_cell.angle_beta   90.00
_cell.angle_gamma   90.00
#
_symmetry.space_group_name_H-M   'P 1'
#
loop_
_entity.id
_entity.type
_entity.pdbx_description
1 polymer ?
#
loop_
_entity_poly.entity_id
_entity_poly.type
_entity_poly.pdbx_seq_one_letter_code
_entity_poly.pdbx_strand_id
1 'polypeptide(L)'
;MISILVLNFMIASTHGPCIAIAVSLVPPSQRGLTSTLVLTAMALIAGTIAPLVVGMVSDGLAPTYGEQSLRYALLLLILAPLIGSLMIWLARRRATAATPPKMDGAEAVEAVTPVGV
;
A
#
# COMPACT_ATOMS: atom_id res chain seq x y z
N MET A 1 14.26 20.29 0.52
CA MET A 1 14.04 19.48 1.76
C MET A 1 12.57 19.14 1.97
N ILE A 2 11.65 20.10 1.88
CA ILE A 2 10.20 19.87 2.09
C ILE A 2 9.61 18.78 1.16
N SER A 3 10.00 18.74 -0.11
CA SER A 3 9.47 17.76 -1.07
C SER A 3 9.80 16.31 -0.72
N ILE A 4 11.00 16.05 -0.18
CA ILE A 4 11.42 14.72 0.26
C ILE A 4 10.61 14.27 1.48
N LEU A 5 10.33 15.20 2.41
CA LEU A 5 9.47 14.94 3.56
C LEU A 5 8.06 14.52 3.14
N VAL A 6 7.46 15.25 2.21
CA VAL A 6 6.12 14.95 1.68
C VAL A 6 6.11 13.57 1.03
N LEU A 7 7.09 13.26 0.16
CA LEU A 7 7.17 11.98 -0.52
C LEU A 7 7.29 10.81 0.47
N ASN A 8 8.22 10.90 1.43
CA ASN A 8 8.40 9.85 2.45
C ASN A 8 7.18 9.68 3.34
N PHE A 9 6.50 10.78 3.68
CA PHE A 9 5.25 10.71 4.43
C PHE A 9 4.16 9.95 3.67
N MET A 10 3.99 10.23 2.37
CA MET A 10 2.99 9.52 1.56
C MET A 10 3.27 8.01 1.52
N ILE A 11 4.53 7.61 1.32
CA ILE A 11 4.95 6.20 1.30
C ILE A 11 4.71 5.53 2.67
N ALA A 12 5.11 6.17 3.76
CA ALA A 12 4.97 5.61 5.11
C ALA A 12 3.49 5.45 5.51
N SER A 13 2.65 6.42 5.14
CA SER A 13 1.22 6.45 5.48
C SER A 13 0.41 5.29 4.88
N THR A 14 0.84 4.77 3.74
CA THR A 14 0.21 3.63 3.04
C THR A 14 0.74 2.29 3.51
N HIS A 15 2.05 2.17 3.73
CA HIS A 15 2.65 0.87 4.08
C HIS A 15 2.19 0.33 5.44
N GLY A 16 2.14 1.19 6.47
CA GLY A 16 1.77 0.77 7.84
C GLY A 16 0.41 0.08 7.92
N PRO A 17 -0.69 0.71 7.44
CA PRO A 17 -2.02 0.10 7.45
C PRO A 17 -2.13 -1.18 6.63
N CYS A 18 -1.50 -1.22 5.44
CA CYS A 18 -1.52 -2.41 4.59
C CYS A 18 -0.87 -3.62 5.28
N ILE A 19 0.29 -3.42 5.91
CA ILE A 19 0.99 -4.48 6.65
C ILE A 19 0.17 -4.91 7.87
N ALA A 20 -0.41 -3.95 8.61
CA ALA A 20 -1.23 -4.24 9.79
C ALA A 20 -2.45 -5.10 9.43
N ILE A 21 -3.15 -4.79 8.34
CA ILE A 21 -4.28 -5.57 7.86
C ILE A 21 -3.82 -6.98 7.46
N ALA A 22 -2.75 -7.10 6.68
CA ALA A 22 -2.23 -8.39 6.25
C ALA A 22 -1.87 -9.31 7.42
N VAL A 23 -1.25 -8.77 8.47
CA VAL A 23 -0.87 -9.52 9.67
C VAL A 23 -2.07 -9.80 10.59
N SER A 24 -3.12 -8.99 10.54
CA SER A 24 -4.34 -9.19 11.33
C SER A 24 -5.20 -10.38 10.87
N LEU A 25 -5.10 -10.75 9.59
CA LEU A 25 -5.86 -11.85 8.98
C LEU A 25 -5.30 -13.24 9.35
N VAL A 26 -4.13 -13.29 9.97
CA VAL A 26 -3.39 -14.53 10.23
C VAL A 26 -3.31 -14.80 11.74
N PRO A 27 -3.34 -16.08 12.19
CA PRO A 27 -3.20 -16.43 13.60
C PRO A 27 -1.93 -15.86 14.24
N PRO A 28 -1.95 -15.55 15.55
CA PRO A 28 -0.84 -14.90 16.26
C PRO A 28 0.52 -15.58 16.08
N SER A 29 0.55 -16.92 15.99
CA SER A 29 1.77 -17.72 15.84
C SER A 29 2.50 -17.54 14.51
N GLN A 30 1.83 -17.01 13.49
CA GLN A 30 2.37 -16.87 12.12
C GLN A 30 2.64 -15.42 11.72
N ARG A 31 2.31 -14.45 12.58
CA ARG A 31 2.41 -13.01 12.27
C ARG A 31 3.81 -12.55 11.84
N GLY A 32 4.86 -13.09 12.46
CA GLY A 32 6.24 -12.78 12.10
C GLY A 32 6.65 -13.29 10.72
N LEU A 33 6.18 -14.49 10.34
CA LEU A 33 6.38 -15.03 8.99
C LEU A 33 5.63 -14.18 7.96
N THR A 34 4.38 -13.83 8.25
CA THR A 34 3.54 -13.00 7.37
C THR A 34 4.14 -11.63 7.11
N SER A 35 4.58 -10.91 8.16
CA SER A 35 5.19 -9.58 7.98
C SER A 35 6.45 -9.66 7.13
N THR A 36 7.26 -10.71 7.31
CA THR A 36 8.48 -10.92 6.54
C THR A 36 8.15 -11.19 5.07
N LEU A 37 7.23 -12.12 4.78
CA LEU A 37 6.77 -12.40 3.41
C LEU A 37 6.19 -11.17 2.71
N VAL A 38 5.36 -10.40 3.41
CA VAL A 38 4.77 -9.16 2.87
C VAL A 38 5.88 -8.16 2.55
N LEU A 39 6.80 -7.90 3.48
CA LEU A 39 7.90 -6.96 3.27
C LEU A 39 8.85 -7.42 2.17
N THR A 40 9.19 -8.71 2.11
CA THR A 40 10.02 -9.30 1.06
C THR A 40 9.34 -9.18 -0.30
N ALA A 41 8.05 -9.50 -0.40
CA ALA A 41 7.29 -9.36 -1.63
C ALA A 41 7.24 -7.89 -2.08
N MET A 42 6.97 -6.96 -1.16
CA MET A 42 6.98 -5.52 -1.46
C MET A 42 8.36 -5.07 -1.95
N ALA A 43 9.44 -5.48 -1.28
CA ALA A 43 10.80 -5.10 -1.62
C ALA A 43 11.24 -5.65 -2.98
N LEU A 44 10.89 -6.91 -3.31
CA LEU A 44 11.20 -7.51 -4.60
C LEU A 44 10.40 -6.86 -5.72
N ILE A 45 9.08 -6.75 -5.56
CA ILE A 45 8.21 -6.20 -6.61
C ILE A 45 8.54 -4.72 -6.83
N ALA A 46 8.55 -3.91 -5.78
CA ALA A 46 8.79 -2.48 -5.90
C ALA A 46 10.25 -2.19 -6.31
N GLY A 47 11.21 -2.85 -5.66
CA GLY A 47 12.63 -2.65 -5.90
C GLY A 47 13.09 -3.09 -7.29
N THR A 48 12.44 -4.10 -7.89
CA THR A 48 12.82 -4.60 -9.22
C THR A 48 11.99 -3.98 -10.35
N ILE A 49 10.67 -3.83 -10.18
CA ILE A 49 9.81 -3.31 -11.26
C ILE A 49 10.04 -1.81 -11.45
N ALA A 50 10.21 -1.03 -10.38
CA ALA A 50 10.37 0.42 -10.50
C ALA A 50 11.59 0.83 -11.35
N PRO A 51 12.83 0.37 -11.10
CA PRO A 51 13.97 0.75 -11.93
C PRO A 51 13.88 0.20 -13.35
N LEU A 52 13.26 -0.96 -13.56
CA LEU A 52 13.04 -1.51 -14.90
C LEU A 52 12.14 -0.59 -15.73
N VAL A 53 10.98 -0.20 -15.16
CA VAL A 53 10.03 0.71 -15.82
C VAL A 53 10.68 2.07 -16.06
N VAL A 54 11.42 2.59 -15.08
CA VAL A 54 12.12 3.87 -15.21
C VAL A 54 13.20 3.82 -16.29
N GLY A 55 13.95 2.73 -16.39
CA GLY A 55 14.93 2.51 -17.44
C GLY A 55 14.27 2.51 -18.82
N MET A 56 13.21 1.70 -19.01
CA MET A 56 12.47 1.64 -20.27
C MET A 56 11.91 3.01 -20.69
N VAL A 57 11.36 3.77 -19.75
CA VAL A 57 10.86 5.13 -20.01
C VAL A 57 12.01 6.09 -20.33
N SER A 58 13.12 6.01 -19.59
CA SER A 58 14.31 6.85 -19.82
C SER A 58 14.88 6.63 -21.21
N ASP A 59 15.05 5.37 -21.61
CA ASP A 59 15.57 4.98 -22.92
C ASP A 59 14.64 5.44 -24.05
N GLY A 60 13.32 5.39 -23.83
CA GLY A 60 12.33 5.92 -24.77
C GLY A 60 12.31 7.46 -24.88
N LEU A 61 12.68 8.17 -23.81
CA LEU A 61 12.76 9.64 -23.79
C LEU A 61 14.13 10.18 -24.24
N ALA A 62 15.17 9.33 -24.25
CA ALA A 62 16.53 9.68 -24.67
C ALA A 62 16.63 10.36 -26.05
N PRO A 63 15.87 9.96 -27.10
CA PRO A 63 15.95 10.59 -28.42
C PRO A 63 15.45 12.04 -28.44
N THR A 64 14.55 12.40 -27.52
CA THR A 64 13.87 13.70 -27.52
C THR A 64 14.46 14.65 -26.46
N TYR A 65 14.90 14.11 -25.32
CA TYR A 65 15.29 14.89 -24.15
C TYR A 65 16.75 14.71 -23.71
N GLY A 66 17.53 13.81 -24.36
CA GLY A 66 18.95 13.61 -24.09
C GLY A 66 19.25 13.44 -22.60
N GLU A 67 20.12 14.28 -22.05
CA GLU A 67 20.50 14.33 -20.62
C GLU A 67 19.32 14.55 -19.64
N GLN A 68 18.19 15.13 -20.09
CA GLN A 68 17.03 15.35 -19.23
C GLN A 68 16.06 14.16 -19.19
N SER A 69 16.26 13.15 -20.04
CA SER A 69 15.38 11.97 -20.14
C SER A 69 15.22 11.25 -18.79
N LEU A 70 16.32 10.97 -18.10
CA LEU A 70 16.33 10.31 -16.80
C LEU A 70 15.59 11.15 -15.74
N ARG A 71 15.73 12.47 -15.78
CA ARG A 71 15.07 13.37 -14.83
C ARG A 71 13.55 13.30 -14.98
N TYR A 72 13.05 13.26 -16.21
CA TYR A 72 11.62 13.11 -16.48
C TYR A 72 11.12 11.70 -16.16
N ALA A 73 11.92 10.66 -16.43
CA ALA A 73 11.59 9.29 -16.04
C ALA A 73 11.48 9.13 -14.51
N LEU A 74 12.33 9.82 -13.74
CA LEU A 74 12.29 9.80 -12.27
C LEU A 74 11.07 10.53 -11.69
N LEU A 75 10.54 11.57 -12.37
CA LEU A 75 9.33 12.26 -11.92
C LEU A 75 8.10 11.34 -11.95
N LEU A 76 8.08 10.36 -12.84
CA LEU A 76 7.00 9.38 -12.97
C LEU A 76 6.83 8.50 -11.71
N LEU A 77 7.90 8.29 -10.93
CA LEU A 77 7.79 7.51 -9.68
C LEU A 77 6.87 8.16 -8.65
N ILE A 78 6.65 9.48 -8.70
CA ILE A 78 5.79 10.19 -7.75
C ILE A 78 4.32 9.76 -7.88
N LEU A 79 3.91 9.27 -9.05
CA LEU A 79 2.54 8.83 -9.30
C LEU A 79 2.16 7.61 -8.45
N ALA A 80 3.09 6.69 -8.21
CA ALA A 80 2.83 5.48 -7.44
C ALA A 80 2.39 5.77 -5.97
N PRO A 81 3.14 6.53 -5.16
CA PRO A 81 2.70 6.89 -3.81
C PRO A 81 1.48 7.81 -3.79
N LEU A 82 1.29 8.67 -4.81
CA LEU A 82 0.07 9.46 -4.95
C LEU A 82 -1.17 8.58 -5.11
N ILE A 83 -1.12 7.61 -6.02
CA ILE A 83 -2.21 6.65 -6.26
C ILE A 83 -2.46 5.81 -5.02
N GLY A 84 -1.41 5.29 -4.39
CA GLY A 84 -1.53 4.48 -3.17
C GLY A 84 -2.21 5.26 -2.03
N SER A 85 -1.78 6.50 -1.80
CA SER A 85 -2.38 7.36 -0.77
C SER A 85 -3.84 7.71 -1.08
N LEU A 86 -4.15 8.00 -2.35
CA LEU A 86 -5.51 8.24 -2.80
C LEU A 86 -6.40 7.00 -2.58
N MET A 87 -5.89 5.80 -2.86
CA MET A 87 -6.60 4.54 -2.63
C MET A 87 -6.89 4.31 -1.15
N ILE A 88 -5.90 4.50 -0.26
CA ILE A 88 -6.11 4.41 1.19
C ILE A 88 -7.12 5.46 1.67
N TRP A 89 -7.04 6.67 1.13
CA TRP A 89 -7.97 7.74 1.48
C TRP A 89 -9.41 7.43 1.04
N LEU A 90 -9.59 6.89 -0.16
CA LEU A 90 -10.89 6.42 -0.67
C LEU A 90 -11.40 5.21 0.14
N ALA A 91 -10.54 4.26 0.47
CA ALA A 91 -10.87 3.11 1.30
C ALA A 91 -11.31 3.56 2.70
N ARG A 92 -10.61 4.53 3.30
CA ARG A 92 -10.99 5.12 4.59
C ARG A 92 -12.37 5.76 4.52
N ARG A 93 -12.65 6.55 3.48
CA ARG A 93 -13.97 7.17 3.27
C ARG A 93 -15.10 6.15 3.16
N ARG A 94 -14.85 5.02 2.48
CA ARG A 94 -15.82 3.93 2.36
C ARG A 94 -16.01 3.18 3.67
N ALA A 95 -14.93 2.89 4.40
CA ALA A 95 -15.00 2.23 5.70
C ALA A 95 -15.78 3.07 6.74
N THR A 96 -15.59 4.40 6.75
CA THR A 96 -16.36 5.30 7.64
C THR A 96 -17.83 5.43 7.23
N ALA A 97 -18.15 5.28 5.93
CA ALA A 97 -19.53 5.32 5.45
C ALA A 97 -20.29 4.00 5.70
N ALA A 98 -19.57 2.88 5.81
CA ALA A 98 -20.12 1.54 5.97
C ALA A 98 -20.10 1.03 7.41
N THR A 99 -19.97 1.90 8.42
CA THR A 99 -19.98 1.46 9.82
C THR A 99 -21.34 0.83 10.15
N PRO A 100 -21.44 -0.51 10.34
CA PRO A 100 -22.67 -1.10 10.85
C PRO A 100 -22.86 -0.64 12.30
N PRO A 101 -24.12 -0.58 12.80
CA PRO A 101 -24.38 -0.21 14.19
C PRO A 101 -23.50 -1.06 15.12
N LYS A 102 -23.00 -0.43 16.18
CA LYS A 102 -22.22 -1.09 17.24
C LYS A 102 -23.11 -2.16 17.86
N MET A 103 -23.03 -3.37 17.34
CA MET A 103 -23.69 -4.55 17.89
C MET A 103 -23.04 -4.80 19.24
N ASP A 104 -23.83 -4.71 20.30
CA ASP A 104 -23.34 -4.92 21.65
C ASP A 104 -22.78 -6.35 21.74
N GLY A 105 -21.83 -6.58 22.65
CA GLY A 105 -21.07 -7.84 22.72
C GLY A 105 -21.90 -9.14 22.82
N ALA A 106 -23.21 -9.03 23.05
CA ALA A 106 -24.17 -10.14 23.01
C ALA A 106 -24.54 -10.58 21.58
N GLU A 107 -24.75 -9.64 20.64
CA GLU A 107 -25.19 -9.94 19.26
C GLU A 107 -24.06 -10.53 18.40
N ALA A 108 -22.81 -10.16 18.69
CA ALA A 108 -21.63 -10.73 18.03
C ALA A 108 -21.36 -12.19 18.44
N VAL A 109 -21.79 -12.60 19.63
CA VAL A 109 -21.70 -13.99 20.09
C VAL A 109 -22.80 -14.83 19.44
N GLU A 110 -24.01 -14.29 19.32
CA GLU A 110 -25.16 -14.97 18.71
C GLU A 110 -25.00 -15.15 17.19
N ALA A 111 -24.38 -14.20 16.48
CA ALA A 111 -24.11 -14.31 15.04
C ALA A 111 -22.97 -15.31 14.69
N VAL A 112 -22.08 -15.62 15.64
CA VAL A 112 -20.98 -16.58 15.46
C VAL A 112 -21.38 -18.01 15.87
N THR A 113 -22.47 -18.17 16.62
CA THR A 113 -23.07 -19.49 16.90
C THR A 113 -24.18 -19.80 15.90
N PRO A 114 -23.91 -20.50 14.77
CA PRO A 114 -25.01 -21.00 13.97
C PRO A 114 -25.78 -22.00 14.82
N VAL A 115 -27.09 -21.80 14.89
CA VAL A 115 -28.08 -22.66 15.55
C VAL A 115 -27.76 -24.15 15.39
N GLY A 116 -27.67 -24.86 16.52
CA GLY A 116 -28.00 -26.30 16.59
C GLY A 116 -26.99 -27.21 17.29
N VAL A 117 -27.23 -27.41 18.60
CA VAL A 117 -26.78 -28.53 19.47
C VAL A 117 -25.37 -28.42 20.07
#